data_AF-A0A1Q5T5H1-F1
#
_entry.id   AF-A0A1Q5T5H1-F1
#
_cell.length_a   1.000
_cell.length_b   1.000
_cell.length_c   1.000
_cell.angle_alpha   90.00
_cell.angle_beta   90.00
_cell.angle_gamma   90.00
#
_symmetry.space_group_name_H-M   'P 1'
#
loop_
_entity.id
_entity.type
_entity.pdbx_description
1 polymer ?
#
loop_
_entity_poly.entity_id
_entity_poly.type
_entity_poly.pdbx_seq_one_letter_code
_entity_poly.pdbx_strand_id
1 'polypeptide(L)'
;METDDEWIVQRTGIRQRYRVEESVTTTEMIESAAKKGGYPFEKFFLNVDRYGNTSAASIPIALTESLQQKAVREWDLVAMIGFGGGLTWGIHVLSVYAR
;
A
#
# COMPACT_ATOMS: atom_id res chain seq x y z
N MET A 1 18.86 -14.36 -3.62
CA MET A 1 18.70 -14.51 -2.17
C MET A 1 17.46 -15.34 -1.97
N GLU A 2 17.59 -16.60 -1.58
CA GLU A 2 16.40 -17.39 -1.26
C GLU A 2 15.89 -16.97 0.13
N THR A 3 14.63 -16.54 0.18
CA THR A 3 13.94 -16.18 1.42
C THR A 3 13.09 -17.35 1.88
N ASP A 4 13.75 -18.45 2.24
CA ASP A 4 13.09 -19.62 2.80
C ASP A 4 12.58 -19.35 4.23
N ASP A 5 11.84 -20.31 4.78
CA ASP A 5 11.18 -20.17 6.07
C ASP A 5 12.19 -20.08 7.22
N GLU A 6 13.30 -20.80 7.12
CA GLU A 6 14.36 -20.79 8.12
C GLU A 6 15.05 -19.43 8.17
N TRP A 7 15.44 -18.91 7.00
CA TRP A 7 16.03 -17.59 6.82
C TRP A 7 15.11 -16.49 7.37
N ILE A 8 13.81 -16.55 7.05
CA ILE A 8 12.83 -15.56 7.53
C ILE A 8 12.74 -15.60 9.05
N VAL A 9 12.61 -16.78 9.67
CA VAL A 9 12.53 -16.91 11.13
C VAL A 9 13.79 -16.36 11.80
N GLN A 10 14.98 -16.73 11.29
CA GLN A 10 16.26 -16.29 11.86
C GLN A 10 16.47 -14.78 11.74
N ARG A 11 16.07 -14.16 10.62
CA ARG A 11 16.33 -12.73 10.35
C ARG A 11 15.27 -11.79 10.91
N THR A 12 14.03 -12.25 11.00
CA THR A 12 12.88 -11.38 11.30
C THR A 12 12.08 -11.80 12.53
N GLY A 13 12.26 -13.04 13.01
CA GLY A 13 11.43 -13.63 14.07
C GLY A 13 10.02 -14.03 13.63
N ILE A 14 9.65 -13.83 12.36
CA ILE A 14 8.33 -14.16 11.82
C ILE A 14 8.19 -15.69 11.71
N ARG A 15 7.31 -16.28 12.52
CA ARG A 15 7.05 -17.74 12.56
C ARG A 15 5.78 -18.16 11.82
N GLN A 16 4.89 -17.22 11.53
CA GLN A 16 3.64 -17.48 10.84
C GLN A 16 3.48 -16.49 9.69
N ARG A 17 3.00 -16.98 8.54
CA ARG A 17 2.74 -16.18 7.35
C ARG A 17 1.33 -16.42 6.86
N TYR A 18 0.69 -15.35 6.43
CA TYR A 18 -0.59 -15.40 5.75
C TYR A 18 -0.30 -15.16 4.28
N ARG A 19 -0.59 -16.17 3.45
CA ARG A 19 -0.46 -16.08 2.01
C ARG A 19 -1.86 -15.91 1.43
N VAL A 20 -1.99 -14.95 0.53
CA VAL A 20 -3.18 -14.83 -0.31
C VAL A 20 -3.06 -15.83 -1.47
N GLU A 21 -4.18 -16.19 -2.09
CA GLU A 21 -4.15 -17.00 -3.31
C GLU A 21 -3.28 -16.33 -4.38
N GLU A 22 -2.57 -17.13 -5.16
CA GLU A 22 -1.61 -16.64 -6.18
C GLU A 22 -2.27 -15.79 -7.27
N SER A 23 -3.56 -16.02 -7.52
CA SER A 23 -4.39 -15.24 -8.44
C SER A 23 -4.71 -13.83 -7.94
N VAL A 24 -4.61 -13.57 -6.63
CA VAL A 24 -5.04 -12.30 -6.05
C VAL A 24 -3.98 -11.23 -6.26
N THR A 25 -4.39 -10.15 -6.90
CA THR A 25 -3.58 -8.98 -7.21
C THR A 25 -3.55 -7.97 -6.06
N THR A 26 -2.57 -7.07 -6.09
CA THR A 26 -2.51 -5.95 -5.14
C THR A 26 -3.76 -5.05 -5.24
N THR A 27 -4.31 -4.87 -6.44
CA THR A 27 -5.53 -4.08 -6.66
C THR A 27 -6.74 -4.71 -5.97
N GLU A 28 -6.95 -6.02 -6.10
CA GLU A 28 -8.05 -6.73 -5.44
C GLU A 28 -7.93 -6.69 -3.91
N MET A 29 -6.71 -6.68 -3.37
CA MET A 29 -6.50 -6.47 -1.93
C MET A 29 -6.95 -5.06 -1.50
N ILE A 30 -6.66 -4.03 -2.29
CA ILE A 30 -7.10 -2.65 -2.02
C ILE A 30 -8.62 -2.55 -2.14
N GLU A 31 -9.23 -3.13 -3.17
CA GLU A 31 -10.69 -3.18 -3.34
C GLU A 31 -11.37 -3.86 -2.16
N SER A 32 -10.83 -4.99 -1.71
CA SER A 32 -11.33 -5.72 -0.54
C SER A 32 -11.22 -4.88 0.74
N ALA A 33 -10.11 -4.16 0.93
CA ALA A 33 -9.92 -3.26 2.06
C ALA A 33 -10.90 -2.07 2.01
N ALA A 34 -11.09 -1.45 0.84
CA ALA A 34 -12.03 -0.36 0.62
C ALA A 34 -13.47 -0.79 0.93
N LYS A 35 -13.89 -1.96 0.41
CA LYS A 35 -15.20 -2.55 0.65
C LYS A 35 -15.44 -2.85 2.13
N LYS A 36 -14.46 -3.44 2.82
CA LYS A 36 -14.54 -3.73 4.27
C LYS A 36 -14.58 -2.46 5.11
N GLY A 37 -13.86 -1.42 4.69
CA GLY A 37 -13.84 -0.11 5.37
C GLY A 37 -15.05 0.76 5.07
N GLY A 38 -15.91 0.39 4.11
CA GLY A 38 -17.05 1.20 3.68
C GLY A 38 -16.63 2.48 2.95
N TYR A 39 -15.45 2.48 2.30
CA TYR A 39 -14.94 3.62 1.55
C TYR A 39 -15.18 3.44 0.05
N PRO A 40 -15.58 4.52 -0.67
CA PRO A 40 -15.69 4.48 -2.12
C PRO A 40 -14.32 4.21 -2.77
N PHE A 41 -14.28 3.27 -3.72
CA PHE A 41 -13.01 2.82 -4.32
C PHE A 41 -12.35 3.92 -5.17
N GLU A 42 -13.13 4.83 -5.74
CA GLU A 42 -12.65 6.00 -6.48
C GLU A 42 -11.83 6.99 -5.65
N LYS A 43 -11.85 6.87 -4.32
CA LYS A 43 -10.98 7.66 -3.42
C LYS A 43 -9.56 7.09 -3.30
N PHE A 44 -9.32 5.89 -3.82
CA PHE A 44 -8.01 5.25 -3.80
C PHE A 44 -7.27 5.61 -5.10
N PHE A 45 -6.12 6.26 -4.98
CA PHE A 45 -5.26 6.51 -6.12
C PHE A 45 -4.49 5.23 -6.48
N LEU A 46 -4.60 4.80 -7.74
CA LEU A 46 -3.98 3.56 -8.24
C LEU A 46 -3.03 3.86 -9.39
N ASN A 47 -1.85 3.27 -9.32
CA ASN A 47 -0.86 3.25 -10.40
C ASN A 47 -0.15 1.88 -10.51
N VAL A 48 -0.73 0.86 -9.86
CA VAL A 48 -0.20 -0.51 -9.84
C VAL A 48 -0.19 -1.13 -11.23
N ASP A 49 -1.08 -0.70 -12.11
CA ASP A 49 -1.11 -1.06 -13.53
C ASP A 49 0.15 -0.61 -14.29
N ARG A 50 0.81 0.46 -13.82
CA ARG A 50 2.01 1.03 -14.44
C ARG A 50 3.31 0.54 -13.79
N TYR A 51 3.34 0.38 -12.48
CA TYR A 51 4.57 0.09 -11.72
C TYR A 51 4.57 -1.24 -10.95
N GLY A 52 3.43 -1.88 -10.81
CA GLY A 52 3.25 -3.00 -9.88
C GLY A 52 3.50 -2.58 -8.42
N ASN A 53 3.74 -3.57 -7.56
CA ASN A 53 4.12 -3.35 -6.16
C ASN A 53 5.63 -3.12 -6.05
N THR A 54 6.03 -1.87 -5.80
CA THR A 54 7.44 -1.46 -5.67
C THR A 54 7.91 -1.45 -4.21
N SER A 55 7.28 -2.27 -3.36
CA SER A 55 7.54 -2.32 -1.92
C SER A 55 7.35 -0.94 -1.28
N ALA A 56 8.27 -0.49 -0.43
CA ALA A 56 8.23 0.79 0.27
C ALA A 56 8.10 2.02 -0.65
N ALA A 57 8.51 1.92 -1.93
CA ALA A 57 8.41 3.03 -2.88
C ALA A 57 6.99 3.24 -3.42
N SER A 58 6.08 2.27 -3.25
CA SER A 58 4.72 2.34 -3.81
C SER A 58 3.94 3.57 -3.32
N ILE A 59 4.03 3.88 -2.03
CA ILE A 59 3.31 5.01 -1.42
C ILE A 59 3.87 6.37 -1.90
N PRO A 60 5.19 6.64 -1.83
CA PRO A 60 5.75 7.88 -2.36
C PRO A 60 5.50 8.11 -3.85
N ILE A 61 5.57 7.05 -4.68
CA ILE A 61 5.29 7.16 -6.12
C ILE A 61 3.82 7.53 -6.32
N ALA A 62 2.89 6.81 -5.68
CA ALA A 62 1.46 7.09 -5.76
C ALA A 62 1.12 8.52 -5.29
N LEU A 63 1.70 8.97 -4.18
CA LEU A 63 1.51 10.34 -3.69
C LEU A 63 2.00 11.37 -4.71
N THR A 64 3.24 11.21 -5.21
CA THR A 64 3.84 12.14 -6.17
C THR A 64 3.00 12.26 -7.44
N GLU A 65 2.57 11.14 -8.00
CA GLU A 65 1.75 11.15 -9.21
C GLU A 65 0.36 11.71 -8.98
N SER A 66 -0.25 11.43 -7.83
CA SER A 66 -1.57 11.96 -7.48
C SER A 66 -1.57 13.49 -7.43
N LEU A 67 -0.45 14.10 -6.99
CA LEU A 67 -0.24 15.54 -6.99
C LEU A 67 -0.03 16.07 -8.43
N GLN A 68 0.84 15.42 -9.21
CA GLN A 68 1.11 15.81 -10.59
C GLN A 68 -0.14 15.76 -11.48
N GLN A 69 -1.00 14.76 -11.26
CA GLN A 69 -2.26 14.58 -11.99
C GLN A 69 -3.41 15.42 -11.44
N LYS A 70 -3.19 16.20 -10.36
CA LYS A 70 -4.23 16.99 -9.67
C LYS A 70 -5.41 16.15 -9.15
N ALA A 71 -5.18 14.86 -8.94
CA ALA A 71 -6.11 13.94 -8.28
C ALA A 71 -6.20 14.27 -6.79
N VAL A 72 -5.07 14.65 -6.20
CA VAL A 72 -4.97 15.28 -4.88
C VAL A 72 -4.68 16.76 -5.06
N ARG A 73 -5.36 17.61 -4.29
CA ARG A 73 -5.31 19.07 -4.36
C ARG A 73 -4.84 19.66 -3.03
N GLU A 74 -4.53 20.96 -3.06
CA GLU A 74 -4.25 21.70 -1.84
C GLU A 74 -5.40 21.56 -0.84
N TRP A 75 -5.03 21.39 0.43
CA TRP A 75 -5.91 21.18 1.57
C TRP A 75 -6.67 19.86 1.60
N ASP A 76 -6.45 18.97 0.62
CA ASP A 76 -6.95 17.61 0.71
C ASP A 76 -6.27 16.88 1.88
N LEU A 77 -7.08 16.16 2.64
CA LEU A 77 -6.63 15.20 3.63
C LEU A 77 -6.32 13.88 2.95
N VAL A 78 -5.06 13.47 3.00
CA VAL A 78 -4.56 12.24 2.40
C VAL A 78 -4.19 11.26 3.51
N ALA A 79 -4.75 10.06 3.44
CA ALA A 79 -4.34 8.93 4.25
C ALA A 79 -3.44 8.00 3.45
N MET A 80 -2.24 7.76 3.96
CA MET A 80 -1.28 6.81 3.40
C MET A 80 -1.21 5.59 4.31
N ILE A 81 -1.47 4.40 3.77
CA ILE A 81 -1.56 3.15 4.52
C ILE A 81 -0.50 2.20 3.98
N GLY A 82 0.35 1.70 4.86
CA GLY A 82 1.41 0.75 4.52
C GLY A 82 1.32 -0.54 5.34
N PHE A 83 1.66 -1.66 4.70
CA PHE A 83 1.77 -2.98 5.32
C PHE A 83 3.18 -3.54 5.08
N GLY A 84 3.72 -4.27 6.04
CA GLY A 84 5.06 -4.84 5.99
C GLY A 84 5.19 -6.15 6.76
N GLY A 85 6.43 -6.66 6.81
CA GLY A 85 6.76 -7.92 7.46
C GLY A 85 6.25 -8.02 8.90
N GLY A 86 5.83 -9.23 9.28
CA GLY A 86 5.37 -9.58 10.62
C GLY A 86 3.89 -9.33 10.89
N LEU A 87 3.17 -8.77 9.91
CA LEU A 87 1.88 -8.07 10.02
C LEU A 87 1.97 -6.69 10.70
N THR A 88 3.06 -5.98 10.43
CA THR A 88 3.16 -4.56 10.80
C THR A 88 2.38 -3.72 9.80
N TRP A 89 1.58 -2.78 10.28
CA TRP A 89 0.90 -1.78 9.46
C TRP A 89 0.97 -0.41 10.11
N GLY A 90 0.83 0.63 9.31
CA GLY A 90 0.83 2.01 9.77
C GLY A 90 0.01 2.90 8.85
N ILE A 91 -0.53 3.97 9.44
CA ILE A 91 -1.27 5.01 8.72
C ILE A 91 -0.64 6.35 9.05
N HIS A 92 -0.40 7.14 8.02
CA HIS A 92 -0.04 8.54 8.17
C HIS A 92 -1.08 9.39 7.45
N VAL A 93 -1.65 10.35 8.17
CA VAL A 93 -2.64 11.29 7.63
C VAL A 93 -2.02 12.68 7.60
N LEU A 94 -2.06 13.32 6.44
CA LEU A 94 -1.52 14.66 6.25
C LEU A 94 -2.48 15.53 5.43
N SER A 95 -2.39 16.85 5.63
CA SER A 95 -2.96 17.82 4.71
C SER A 95 -1.93 18.14 3.64
N VAL A 96 -2.33 18.11 2.38
CA VAL A 96 -1.46 18.50 1.28
C VAL A 96 -1.41 20.02 1.17
N TYR A 97 -0.21 20.57 1.04
CA TYR A 97 0.02 21.96 0.66
C TYR A 97 1.08 21.96 -0.45
N ALA A 98 0.64 22.20 -1.68
CA ALA A 98 1.51 22.38 -2.82
C ALA A 98 1.73 23.90 -3.04
N ARG A 99 2.96 24.31 -3.33
CA ARG A 99 3.30 25.68 -3.74
C ARG A 99 3.62 25.70 -5.23
#